data_AF-A0A6P6E993-F1
#
_entry.id   AF-A0A6P6E993-F1
#
_cell.length_a   1.000
_cell.length_b   1.000
_cell.length_c   1.000
_cell.angle_alpha   90.00
_cell.angle_beta   90.00
_cell.angle_gamma   90.00
#
_symmetry.space_group_name_H-M   'P 1'
#
loop_
_entity.id
_entity.type
_entity.pdbx_description
1 polymer ?
#
loop_
_entity_poly.entity_id
_entity_poly.type
_entity_poly.pdbx_seq_one_letter_code
_entity_poly.pdbx_strand_id
1 'polypeptide(L)'
;MEPTGSQLDSGSLSLTWPSSGPMDIAGSAQRLEVASLTGCTRARTPIGQRCWTSTNAPPPSSRRPGKLKTAVVEGGRRSGLQVTMAQNLYGPRVRMGNWNEDAYLEEMQLSVSEDGYIHYGDQVMLVNPDHPEREEAGVFLGGDLSLCMTPDEMHAHLSDELQLPCGLSAAQAIAPVGRSTFVVLSVGRDATGQVLRYGQDFCLGITGGFENKMLYLSSDHRTLLKSAKKSWLQEVHLTDELSHLARWQATFLDPQLRLEHEGLPVQANEKILIYHCHTNQALAVHRQLFLRTYFGKEAEVAAHTHLDSHRAEKPKNYWMLVTGNPTDASSTMLGLRRQSAEDAGAVEPAVVRHPQ
;
A
#
# COMPACT_ATOMS: atom_id res chain seq x y z
N MET A 1 28.87 17.65 69.16
CA MET A 1 27.84 18.21 70.05
C MET A 1 26.70 18.68 69.18
N GLU A 2 25.50 18.17 69.44
CA GLU A 2 24.24 18.43 68.72
C GLU A 2 23.85 19.92 68.71
N PRO A 3 22.81 20.30 67.92
CA PRO A 3 21.44 20.18 68.45
C PRO A 3 20.41 19.57 67.48
N THR A 4 19.54 18.71 68.03
CA THR A 4 18.06 18.63 67.91
C THR A 4 17.40 19.64 66.95
N GLY A 5 16.45 19.33 66.06
CA GLY A 5 15.39 18.30 66.06
C GLY A 5 14.04 19.03 65.91
N SER A 6 13.35 18.87 64.77
CA SER A 6 11.95 19.28 64.61
C SER A 6 11.23 18.44 63.54
N GLN A 7 10.12 17.82 63.97
CA GLN A 7 9.19 16.96 63.25
C GLN A 7 8.54 17.64 62.04
N LEU A 8 8.26 16.87 60.99
CA LEU A 8 7.14 17.10 60.08
C LEU A 8 6.45 15.78 59.73
N ASP A 9 5.13 15.81 59.88
CA ASP A 9 4.18 14.71 59.84
C ASP A 9 3.99 14.06 58.47
N SER A 10 3.76 12.75 58.54
CA SER A 10 3.31 11.88 57.47
C SER A 10 1.79 12.02 57.21
N GLY A 11 1.42 12.51 56.03
CA GLY A 11 0.04 12.47 55.53
C GLY A 11 -0.21 11.23 54.66
N SER A 12 -0.81 10.20 55.26
CA SER A 12 -1.40 9.05 54.55
C SER A 12 -2.83 9.41 54.12
N LEU A 13 -3.13 9.37 52.83
CA LEU A 13 -4.49 9.46 52.29
C LEU A 13 -4.86 8.13 51.65
N SER A 14 -5.61 7.34 52.40
CA SER A 14 -6.37 6.18 51.94
C SER A 14 -7.63 6.64 51.22
N LEU A 15 -7.81 6.25 49.95
CA LEU A 15 -9.09 6.33 49.26
C LEU A 15 -9.55 4.93 48.87
N THR A 16 -10.64 4.53 49.51
CA THR A 16 -11.39 3.29 49.36
C THR A 16 -12.20 3.27 48.07
N TRP A 17 -12.16 2.13 47.38
CA TRP A 17 -13.03 1.79 46.26
C TRP A 17 -14.41 1.33 46.75
N PRO A 18 -15.52 1.73 46.12
CA PRO A 18 -16.78 1.02 46.27
C PRO A 18 -16.92 -0.06 45.19
N SER A 19 -17.04 -1.32 45.63
CA SER A 19 -17.61 -2.41 44.84
C SER A 19 -19.13 -2.42 45.00
N SER A 20 -19.88 -2.56 43.92
CA SER A 20 -21.24 -3.09 43.96
C SER A 20 -21.53 -3.88 42.68
N GLY A 21 -22.04 -5.09 42.89
CA GLY A 21 -22.24 -6.15 41.90
C GLY A 21 -23.49 -6.01 41.03
N PRO A 22 -23.92 -7.12 40.39
CA PRO A 22 -24.63 -7.11 39.12
C PRO A 22 -26.14 -6.88 39.30
N MET A 23 -26.76 -6.25 38.30
CA MET A 23 -28.21 -6.11 38.20
C MET A 23 -28.70 -6.83 36.94
N ASP A 24 -29.41 -7.93 37.15
CA ASP A 24 -30.21 -8.64 36.16
C ASP A 24 -31.34 -7.75 35.64
N ILE A 25 -31.49 -7.65 34.32
CA ILE A 25 -32.72 -7.14 33.69
C ILE A 25 -33.23 -8.16 32.68
N ALA A 26 -34.42 -8.65 32.99
CA ALA A 26 -35.22 -9.59 32.23
C ALA A 26 -35.68 -9.03 30.87
N GLY A 27 -35.94 -9.97 29.96
CA GLY A 27 -36.15 -9.75 28.54
C GLY A 27 -37.40 -8.99 28.13
N SER A 28 -37.37 -8.59 26.87
CA SER A 28 -38.54 -8.34 26.02
C SER A 28 -38.11 -8.59 24.58
N ALA A 29 -38.49 -9.76 24.07
CA ALA A 29 -38.37 -10.12 22.67
C ALA A 29 -39.39 -9.31 21.87
N GLN A 30 -38.93 -8.44 20.97
CA GLN A 30 -39.78 -7.88 19.92
C GLN A 30 -39.47 -8.58 18.60
N ARG A 31 -40.43 -9.43 18.24
CA ARG A 31 -40.63 -10.11 16.98
C ARG A 31 -40.87 -9.06 15.89
N LEU A 32 -39.91 -8.87 14.99
CA LEU A 32 -40.13 -8.12 13.75
C LEU A 32 -40.84 -9.02 12.75
N GLU A 33 -42.07 -8.63 12.44
CA GLU A 33 -42.99 -9.31 11.56
C GLU A 33 -42.63 -9.05 10.09
N VAL A 34 -42.63 -10.12 9.31
CA VAL A 34 -42.38 -10.16 7.88
C VAL A 34 -43.63 -9.65 7.16
N ALA A 35 -43.55 -8.49 6.52
CA ALA A 35 -44.59 -8.04 5.60
C ALA A 35 -44.28 -8.56 4.19
N SER A 36 -44.95 -9.66 3.82
CA SER A 36 -45.10 -10.08 2.43
C SER A 36 -46.07 -9.15 1.69
N LEU A 37 -45.68 -8.61 0.55
CA LEU A 37 -46.62 -8.15 -0.46
C LEU A 37 -46.39 -8.93 -1.76
N THR A 38 -47.34 -9.82 -2.00
CA THR A 38 -47.59 -10.57 -3.22
C THR A 38 -48.10 -9.68 -4.35
N GLY A 39 -47.50 -9.84 -5.53
CA GLY A 39 -48.21 -9.99 -6.80
C GLY A 39 -48.57 -8.74 -7.60
N CYS A 40 -48.03 -8.61 -8.83
CA CYS A 40 -48.84 -8.68 -10.05
C CYS A 40 -48.00 -8.82 -11.33
N THR A 41 -48.13 -10.00 -11.96
CA THR A 41 -48.19 -10.32 -13.40
C THR A 41 -47.38 -9.55 -14.47
N ARG A 42 -46.38 -10.26 -15.00
CA ARG A 42 -46.00 -10.52 -16.41
C ARG A 42 -46.87 -9.90 -17.53
N ALA A 43 -46.22 -9.22 -18.48
CA ALA A 43 -46.54 -9.31 -19.92
C ALA A 43 -45.28 -9.09 -20.78
N ARG A 44 -45.05 -9.99 -21.75
CA ARG A 44 -43.95 -10.02 -22.72
C ARG A 44 -44.46 -9.58 -24.10
N THR A 45 -43.64 -8.77 -24.80
CA THR A 45 -43.41 -8.68 -26.28
C THR A 45 -44.57 -8.21 -27.20
N PRO A 46 -44.34 -7.81 -28.49
CA PRO A 46 -43.10 -7.73 -29.30
C PRO A 46 -42.88 -6.43 -30.17
N ILE A 47 -41.66 -6.33 -30.71
CA ILE A 47 -41.22 -5.88 -32.06
C ILE A 47 -42.07 -4.86 -32.85
N GLY A 48 -41.43 -3.76 -33.28
CA GLY A 48 -41.89 -2.92 -34.38
C GLY A 48 -40.80 -2.00 -34.93
N GLN A 49 -40.21 -2.38 -36.06
CA GLN A 49 -39.41 -1.51 -36.92
C GLN A 49 -40.27 -0.34 -37.43
N ARG A 50 -39.71 0.87 -37.51
CA ARG A 50 -40.14 1.88 -38.50
C ARG A 50 -39.08 2.97 -38.68
N CYS A 51 -38.57 3.03 -39.91
CA CYS A 51 -37.76 4.12 -40.45
C CYS A 51 -38.53 5.44 -40.45
N TRP A 52 -37.85 6.55 -40.17
CA TRP A 52 -38.27 7.89 -40.57
C TRP A 52 -37.10 8.62 -41.22
N THR A 53 -37.35 9.08 -42.43
CA THR A 53 -36.49 9.90 -43.28
C THR A 53 -36.70 11.39 -43.02
N SER A 54 -35.62 12.17 -43.13
CA SER A 54 -35.58 13.60 -43.53
C SER A 54 -36.20 14.59 -42.52
N THR A 55 -35.71 15.78 -42.24
CA THR A 55 -34.75 16.73 -42.83
C THR A 55 -34.51 17.76 -41.73
N ASN A 56 -33.29 18.31 -41.57
CA ASN A 56 -33.05 19.73 -41.25
C ASN A 56 -31.54 20.00 -41.03
N ALA A 57 -30.99 20.86 -41.89
CA ALA A 57 -29.80 21.70 -41.65
C ALA A 57 -30.28 23.18 -41.61
N PRO A 58 -29.50 24.24 -41.32
CA PRO A 58 -28.03 24.42 -41.11
C PRO A 58 -27.76 25.33 -39.84
N PRO A 59 -26.69 26.16 -39.64
CA PRO A 59 -25.50 26.54 -40.44
C PRO A 59 -24.14 26.56 -39.65
N PRO A 60 -23.00 26.98 -40.27
CA PRO A 60 -21.66 26.46 -39.99
C PRO A 60 -20.82 27.34 -39.06
N SER A 61 -19.79 26.75 -38.42
CA SER A 61 -18.63 27.51 -37.95
C SER A 61 -17.33 26.74 -38.14
N SER A 62 -16.31 27.52 -38.46
CA SER A 62 -15.03 27.17 -39.03
C SER A 62 -14.04 26.61 -38.01
N ARG A 63 -13.34 25.52 -38.33
CA ARG A 63 -11.97 25.27 -37.85
C ARG A 63 -11.23 24.30 -38.77
N ARG A 64 -10.01 24.71 -39.11
CA ARG A 64 -9.08 24.08 -40.08
C ARG A 64 -8.66 22.68 -39.60
N PRO A 65 -8.53 21.66 -40.48
CA PRO A 65 -7.83 20.45 -40.13
C PRO A 65 -6.31 20.68 -40.24
N GLY A 66 -5.61 20.48 -39.14
CA GLY A 66 -4.15 20.38 -39.10
C GLY A 66 -3.68 19.15 -39.88
N LYS A 67 -2.55 19.30 -40.58
CA LYS A 67 -1.97 18.36 -41.54
C LYS A 67 -1.74 16.96 -40.93
N LEU A 68 -2.41 15.94 -41.47
CA LEU A 68 -1.92 14.56 -41.40
C LEU A 68 -0.61 14.47 -42.19
N LYS A 69 0.50 14.12 -41.52
CA LYS A 69 1.69 13.61 -42.21
C LYS A 69 1.59 12.08 -42.21
N THR A 70 1.04 11.53 -43.28
CA THR A 70 1.14 10.10 -43.57
C THR A 70 2.52 9.85 -44.18
N ALA A 71 3.44 9.27 -43.40
CA ALA A 71 4.68 8.72 -43.97
C ALA A 71 4.35 7.35 -44.57
N VAL A 72 4.32 7.29 -45.91
CA VAL A 72 4.33 6.04 -46.66
C VAL A 72 5.77 5.53 -46.65
N VAL A 73 6.00 4.37 -46.06
CA VAL A 73 7.24 3.59 -46.25
C VAL A 73 6.85 2.33 -46.99
N GLU A 74 7.28 2.23 -48.25
CA GLU A 74 7.12 1.05 -49.08
C GLU A 74 8.42 0.23 -49.09
N GLY A 75 8.29 -1.08 -48.86
CA GLY A 75 9.19 -2.11 -49.39
C GLY A 75 10.26 -2.69 -48.45
N GLY A 76 10.13 -3.98 -48.11
CA GLY A 76 11.30 -4.80 -47.68
C GLY A 76 10.97 -6.03 -46.82
N ARG A 77 11.35 -7.22 -47.30
CA ARG A 77 11.09 -8.57 -46.78
C ARG A 77 11.46 -8.84 -45.29
N ARG A 78 10.54 -9.58 -44.63
CA ARG A 78 10.69 -10.62 -43.59
C ARG A 78 11.95 -10.59 -42.69
N SER A 79 11.77 -10.29 -41.41
CA SER A 79 12.09 -11.16 -40.26
C SER A 79 11.85 -10.43 -38.92
N GLY A 80 11.34 -11.15 -37.92
CA GLY A 80 11.21 -10.67 -36.53
C GLY A 80 9.92 -9.90 -36.21
N LEU A 81 8.92 -10.58 -35.63
CA LEU A 81 7.89 -9.87 -34.86
C LEU A 81 8.55 -9.32 -33.60
N GLN A 82 9.08 -8.10 -33.68
CA GLN A 82 9.23 -7.25 -32.52
C GLN A 82 7.84 -6.65 -32.27
N VAL A 83 7.23 -7.01 -31.14
CA VAL A 83 6.04 -6.30 -30.65
C VAL A 83 6.52 -4.91 -30.24
N THR A 84 6.43 -3.95 -31.14
CA THR A 84 6.60 -2.53 -30.81
C THR A 84 5.44 -2.14 -29.92
N MET A 85 5.74 -1.88 -28.64
CA MET A 85 4.82 -1.22 -27.71
C MET A 85 4.29 0.04 -28.38
N ALA A 86 2.96 0.22 -28.40
CA ALA A 86 2.35 1.41 -28.95
C ALA A 86 2.88 2.63 -28.16
N GLN A 87 3.66 3.47 -28.83
CA GLN A 87 4.12 4.72 -28.24
C GLN A 87 2.90 5.61 -27.98
N ASN A 88 2.86 6.25 -26.80
CA ASN A 88 1.80 7.16 -26.36
C ASN A 88 1.45 8.14 -27.48
N LEU A 89 0.29 7.93 -28.12
CA LEU A 89 -0.19 8.71 -29.27
C LEU A 89 -0.60 10.13 -28.86
N TYR A 90 -0.71 10.39 -27.55
CA TYR A 90 -1.12 11.67 -27.00
C TYR A 90 -0.30 11.99 -25.75
N GLY A 91 -0.07 13.28 -25.49
CA GLY A 91 0.60 13.71 -24.26
C GLY A 91 -0.26 13.40 -23.01
N PRO A 92 0.34 13.32 -21.81
CA PRO A 92 -0.33 12.91 -20.57
C PRO A 92 -1.52 13.79 -20.14
N ARG A 93 -1.71 14.94 -20.79
CA ARG A 93 -2.85 15.87 -20.56
C ARG A 93 -4.03 15.66 -21.51
N VAL A 94 -3.96 14.70 -22.42
CA VAL A 94 -5.01 14.42 -23.40
C VAL A 94 -5.83 13.23 -22.90
N ARG A 95 -7.09 13.50 -22.54
CA ARG A 95 -8.04 12.49 -22.04
C ARG A 95 -8.54 11.60 -23.18
N MET A 96 -7.70 10.67 -23.63
CA MET A 96 -8.04 9.72 -24.68
C MET A 96 -7.44 8.35 -24.35
N GLY A 97 -8.29 7.32 -24.27
CA GLY A 97 -7.87 6.00 -23.77
C GLY A 97 -7.78 5.96 -22.24
N ASN A 98 -6.90 5.09 -21.73
CA ASN A 98 -6.78 4.79 -20.31
C ASN A 98 -5.90 5.79 -19.53
N TRP A 99 -6.12 7.08 -19.78
CA TRP A 99 -5.22 8.17 -19.41
C TRP A 99 -4.86 8.25 -17.91
N ASN A 100 -5.73 7.75 -17.02
CA ASN A 100 -5.45 7.71 -15.58
C ASN A 100 -4.40 6.64 -15.21
N GLU A 101 -4.26 5.55 -15.96
CA GLU A 101 -3.16 4.58 -15.75
C GLU A 101 -1.81 5.22 -15.94
N ASP A 102 -1.67 6.06 -16.96
CA ASP A 102 -0.39 6.68 -17.30
C ASP A 102 0.12 7.58 -16.17
N ALA A 103 -0.76 8.22 -15.40
CA ALA A 103 -0.39 9.01 -14.24
C ALA A 103 0.03 8.13 -13.05
N TYR A 104 -0.76 7.09 -12.72
CA TYR A 104 -0.43 6.19 -11.60
C TYR A 104 0.82 5.34 -11.85
N LEU A 105 1.07 5.00 -13.12
CA LEU A 105 2.18 4.19 -13.59
C LEU A 105 3.36 5.02 -14.10
N GLU A 106 3.33 6.34 -13.91
CA GLU A 106 4.47 7.21 -14.20
C GLU A 106 5.70 6.67 -13.46
N GLU A 107 6.78 6.44 -14.20
CA GLU A 107 8.04 5.95 -13.65
C GLU A 107 8.61 6.98 -12.67
N MET A 108 8.98 6.52 -11.48
CA MET A 108 9.52 7.36 -10.43
C MET A 108 10.98 6.98 -10.16
N GLN A 109 11.76 7.95 -9.68
CA GLN A 109 13.15 7.69 -9.27
C GLN A 109 13.21 7.60 -7.75
N LEU A 110 13.67 6.46 -7.24
CA LEU A 110 13.88 6.29 -5.80
C LEU A 110 15.16 7.03 -5.36
N SER A 111 15.17 7.47 -4.10
CA SER A 111 16.38 8.00 -3.48
C SER A 111 17.41 6.89 -3.33
N VAL A 112 18.68 7.22 -3.58
CA VAL A 112 19.81 6.33 -3.35
C VAL A 112 20.36 6.61 -1.95
N SER A 113 20.49 5.56 -1.14
CA SER A 113 21.13 5.67 0.18
C SER A 113 22.64 5.54 0.03
N GLU A 114 23.38 6.60 0.37
CA GLU A 114 24.85 6.62 0.26
C GLU A 114 25.55 5.97 1.45
N ASP A 115 24.93 6.03 2.64
CA ASP A 115 25.49 5.55 3.90
C ASP A 115 24.86 4.22 4.39
N GLY A 116 23.86 3.72 3.66
CA GLY A 116 23.14 2.49 3.97
C GLY A 116 21.95 2.66 4.91
N TYR A 117 21.57 3.90 5.27
CA TYR A 117 20.42 4.19 6.13
C TYR A 117 19.29 4.91 5.39
N ILE A 118 18.11 4.86 5.98
CA ILE A 118 16.92 5.60 5.52
C ILE A 118 16.91 6.99 6.15
N HIS A 119 16.66 8.01 5.34
CA HIS A 119 16.53 9.40 5.75
C HIS A 119 15.11 9.93 5.53
N TYR A 120 14.74 10.96 6.29
CA TYR A 120 13.56 11.74 5.97
C TYR A 120 13.74 12.46 4.63
N GLY A 121 12.70 12.45 3.80
CA GLY A 121 12.71 12.94 2.43
C GLY A 121 13.02 11.86 1.39
N ASP A 122 13.46 10.67 1.80
CA ASP A 122 13.78 9.60 0.86
C ASP A 122 12.53 9.07 0.16
N GLN A 123 12.63 8.91 -1.17
CA GLN A 123 11.65 8.21 -1.99
C GLN A 123 11.99 6.72 -2.00
N VAL A 124 11.09 5.90 -1.44
CA VAL A 124 11.31 4.46 -1.22
C VAL A 124 10.10 3.65 -1.67
N MET A 125 10.32 2.36 -1.93
CA MET A 125 9.23 1.39 -2.03
C MET A 125 9.08 0.61 -0.72
N LEU A 126 7.85 0.35 -0.31
CA LEU A 126 7.55 -0.53 0.82
C LEU A 126 7.29 -1.94 0.30
N VAL A 127 8.21 -2.87 0.58
CA VAL A 127 8.15 -4.21 0.01
C VAL A 127 8.05 -5.28 1.10
N ASN A 128 7.01 -6.10 1.02
CA ASN A 128 6.89 -7.34 1.76
C ASN A 128 7.66 -8.44 1.01
N PRO A 129 8.77 -8.96 1.56
CA PRO A 129 9.59 -9.96 0.89
C PRO A 129 8.84 -11.29 0.74
N ASP A 130 9.17 -12.02 -0.32
CA ASP A 130 8.64 -13.36 -0.55
C ASP A 130 9.01 -14.30 0.61
N HIS A 131 8.08 -15.19 0.92
CA HIS A 131 8.27 -16.21 1.93
C HIS A 131 7.39 -17.41 1.61
N PRO A 132 7.89 -18.64 1.80
CA PRO A 132 7.06 -19.82 1.64
C PRO A 132 6.02 -19.85 2.75
N GLU A 133 4.73 -19.89 2.38
CA GLU A 133 3.70 -20.21 3.35
C GLU A 133 3.55 -21.72 3.44
N ARG A 134 3.79 -22.26 4.64
CA ARG A 134 3.89 -23.71 4.86
C ARG A 134 2.52 -24.41 4.98
N GLU A 135 1.41 -23.68 4.96
CA GLU A 135 0.13 -24.21 5.46
C GLU A 135 -1.13 -24.02 4.58
N GLU A 136 -1.11 -23.35 3.43
CA GLU A 136 -2.33 -23.26 2.60
C GLU A 136 -2.12 -23.64 1.13
N ALA A 137 -2.64 -24.82 0.78
CA ALA A 137 -2.66 -25.36 -0.57
C ALA A 137 -3.58 -24.53 -1.48
N GLY A 138 -2.98 -23.68 -2.33
CA GLY A 138 -3.50 -23.49 -3.69
C GLY A 138 -3.79 -22.06 -4.17
N VAL A 139 -3.84 -21.05 -3.30
CA VAL A 139 -4.05 -19.66 -3.76
C VAL A 139 -3.20 -18.66 -2.97
N PHE A 140 -1.95 -18.49 -3.41
CA PHE A 140 -0.95 -17.62 -2.78
C PHE A 140 -0.35 -16.68 -3.84
N LEU A 141 -0.22 -15.38 -3.53
CA LEU A 141 0.58 -14.47 -4.34
C LEU A 141 2.05 -14.59 -3.94
N GLY A 142 2.84 -15.29 -4.76
CA GLY A 142 4.29 -15.41 -4.58
C GLY A 142 5.05 -14.15 -4.97
N GLY A 143 6.36 -14.15 -4.74
CA GLY A 143 7.27 -13.05 -5.08
C GLY A 143 7.21 -11.88 -4.10
N ASP A 144 8.08 -10.90 -4.30
CA ASP A 144 8.09 -9.68 -3.50
C ASP A 144 6.87 -8.82 -3.84
N LEU A 145 6.20 -8.30 -2.80
CA LEU A 145 4.99 -7.49 -2.97
C LEU A 145 5.20 -6.08 -2.45
N SER A 146 4.95 -5.11 -3.32
CA SER A 146 5.07 -3.68 -3.01
C SER A 146 3.72 -3.11 -2.62
N LEU A 147 3.70 -2.30 -1.57
CA LEU A 147 2.54 -1.50 -1.19
C LEU A 147 2.19 -0.54 -2.32
N CYS A 148 0.92 -0.51 -2.73
CA CYS A 148 0.45 0.28 -3.84
C CYS A 148 -0.85 1.01 -3.51
N MET A 149 -0.95 2.27 -3.92
CA MET A 149 -2.19 3.01 -3.95
C MET A 149 -3.17 2.38 -4.95
N THR A 150 -4.42 2.21 -4.52
CA THR A 150 -5.52 1.69 -5.33
C THR A 150 -6.68 2.69 -5.35
N PRO A 151 -6.85 3.46 -6.43
CA PRO A 151 -8.01 4.31 -6.62
C PRO A 151 -9.27 3.47 -6.76
N ASP A 152 -10.43 4.06 -6.44
CA ASP A 152 -11.71 3.38 -6.65
C ASP A 152 -12.00 3.21 -8.15
N GLU A 153 -12.38 1.99 -8.55
CA GLU A 153 -12.50 1.59 -9.96
C GLU A 153 -13.56 2.41 -10.71
N MET A 154 -14.68 2.75 -10.06
CA MET A 154 -15.71 3.55 -10.72
C MET A 154 -15.27 5.01 -10.91
N HIS A 155 -14.59 5.58 -9.92
CA HIS A 155 -14.15 6.97 -9.95
C HIS A 155 -12.89 7.18 -10.79
N ALA A 156 -12.01 6.19 -10.87
CA ALA A 156 -10.83 6.19 -11.74
C ALA A 156 -11.19 6.37 -13.23
N HIS A 157 -12.41 6.04 -13.65
CA HIS A 157 -12.85 6.24 -15.04
C HIS A 157 -13.56 7.58 -15.28
N LEU A 158 -13.95 8.30 -14.23
CA LEU A 158 -14.94 9.37 -14.31
C LEU A 158 -14.42 10.74 -13.84
N SER A 159 -13.33 10.80 -13.07
CA SER A 159 -12.83 12.03 -12.45
C SER A 159 -11.30 12.15 -12.53
N ASP A 160 -10.82 13.39 -12.61
CA ASP A 160 -9.40 13.75 -12.41
C ASP A 160 -9.04 13.84 -10.92
N GLU A 161 -10.04 14.03 -10.05
CA GLU A 161 -9.81 14.15 -8.62
C GLU A 161 -9.81 12.78 -7.94
N LEU A 162 -8.72 12.47 -7.24
CA LEU A 162 -8.63 11.28 -6.42
C LEU A 162 -9.61 11.36 -5.25
N GLN A 163 -10.55 10.41 -5.19
CA GLN A 163 -11.46 10.27 -4.07
C GLN A 163 -10.68 9.83 -2.82
N LEU A 164 -10.90 10.57 -1.73
CA LEU A 164 -10.33 10.25 -0.43
C LEU A 164 -11.42 9.71 0.51
N PRO A 165 -11.07 8.78 1.42
CA PRO A 165 -9.78 8.10 1.51
C PRO A 165 -9.54 7.13 0.34
N CYS A 166 -8.29 7.02 -0.11
CA CYS A 166 -7.90 6.11 -1.19
C CYS A 166 -7.44 4.76 -0.61
N GLY A 167 -7.76 3.67 -1.32
CA GLY A 167 -7.45 2.31 -0.88
C GLY A 167 -5.98 1.95 -1.10
N LEU A 168 -5.56 0.85 -0.48
CA LEU A 168 -4.23 0.27 -0.65
C LEU A 168 -4.34 -1.22 -0.95
N SER A 169 -3.33 -1.71 -1.66
CA SER A 169 -3.14 -3.12 -1.99
C SER A 169 -1.65 -3.44 -2.02
N ALA A 170 -1.32 -4.72 -2.16
CA ALA A 170 0.05 -5.17 -2.38
C ALA A 170 0.14 -5.92 -3.72
N ALA A 171 1.05 -5.50 -4.59
CA ALA A 171 1.21 -6.01 -5.94
C ALA A 171 2.64 -6.47 -6.21
N GLN A 172 2.82 -7.37 -7.18
CA GLN A 172 4.15 -7.75 -7.69
C GLN A 172 4.72 -6.61 -8.55
N ALA A 173 4.98 -5.45 -7.94
CA ALA A 173 5.52 -4.28 -8.62
C ALA A 173 6.99 -4.12 -8.22
N ILE A 174 7.88 -4.37 -9.17
CA ILE A 174 9.34 -4.31 -8.96
C ILE A 174 9.90 -2.95 -9.41
N ALA A 175 9.25 -2.32 -10.39
CA ALA A 175 9.62 -0.99 -10.87
C ALA A 175 8.96 0.11 -10.01
N PRO A 176 9.70 1.16 -9.66
CA PRO A 176 9.16 2.31 -8.94
C PRO A 176 8.23 3.12 -9.84
N VAL A 177 6.95 3.20 -9.47
CA VAL A 177 5.95 4.02 -10.15
C VAL A 177 5.25 4.95 -9.16
N GLY A 178 4.53 5.95 -9.67
CA GLY A 178 3.80 6.94 -8.87
C GLY A 178 2.92 6.34 -7.77
N ARG A 179 2.25 5.22 -8.04
CA ARG A 179 1.38 4.53 -7.07
C ARG A 179 2.09 3.63 -6.04
N SER A 180 3.38 3.35 -6.20
CA SER A 180 4.14 2.45 -5.31
C SER A 180 5.35 3.12 -4.66
N THR A 181 5.54 4.41 -4.89
CA THR A 181 6.67 5.20 -4.38
C THR A 181 6.19 6.09 -3.24
N PHE A 182 6.80 5.92 -2.07
CA PHE A 182 6.47 6.64 -0.86
C PHE A 182 7.62 7.54 -0.42
N VAL A 183 7.30 8.68 0.17
CA VAL A 183 8.27 9.57 0.81
C VAL A 183 8.24 9.32 2.31
N VAL A 184 9.41 9.11 2.91
CA VAL A 184 9.56 9.00 4.37
C VAL A 184 9.55 10.41 4.96
N LEU A 185 8.58 10.73 5.81
CA LEU A 185 8.37 12.09 6.32
C LEU A 185 8.53 12.15 7.84
N SER A 186 9.15 13.22 8.34
CA SER A 186 9.28 13.45 9.77
C SER A 186 7.98 13.95 10.38
N VAL A 187 7.70 13.55 11.63
CA VAL A 187 6.56 14.09 12.38
C VAL A 187 6.92 15.45 12.96
N GLY A 188 6.29 16.51 12.45
CA GLY A 188 6.41 17.86 13.02
C GLY A 188 7.36 18.77 12.24
N ARG A 189 8.59 18.98 12.72
CA ARG A 189 9.57 19.85 12.05
C ARG A 189 10.15 19.14 10.84
N ASP A 190 10.44 19.92 9.79
CA ASP A 190 11.18 19.43 8.64
C ASP A 190 12.58 18.98 9.10
N ALA A 191 12.79 17.67 9.04
CA ALA A 191 14.03 17.01 9.37
C ALA A 191 14.60 16.29 8.14
N THR A 192 14.24 16.76 6.94
CA THR A 192 14.71 16.21 5.66
C THR A 192 16.24 16.07 5.66
N GLY A 193 16.71 14.91 5.22
CA GLY A 193 18.12 14.51 5.23
C GLY A 193 18.63 13.99 6.58
N GLN A 194 17.83 13.97 7.65
CA GLN A 194 18.21 13.28 8.89
C GLN A 194 17.82 11.80 8.84
N VAL A 195 18.65 10.96 9.47
CA VAL A 195 18.45 9.52 9.56
C VAL A 195 17.20 9.19 10.38
N LEU A 196 16.33 8.33 9.84
CA LEU A 196 15.24 7.70 10.57
C LEU A 196 15.80 6.65 11.53
N ARG A 197 15.34 6.65 12.79
CA ARG A 197 15.80 5.71 13.82
C ARG A 197 14.67 4.81 14.30
N TYR A 198 15.01 3.61 14.75
CA TYR A 198 14.05 2.71 15.38
C TYR A 198 13.42 3.37 16.60
N GLY A 199 12.11 3.19 16.75
CA GLY A 199 11.35 3.83 17.83
C GLY A 199 10.96 5.29 17.58
N GLN A 200 11.38 5.91 16.47
CA GLN A 200 10.91 7.25 16.11
C GLN A 200 9.62 7.19 15.29
N ASP A 201 8.72 8.13 15.58
CA ASP A 201 7.51 8.35 14.81
C ASP A 201 7.85 9.00 13.47
N PHE A 202 7.33 8.43 12.39
CA PHE A 202 7.41 8.96 11.04
C PHE A 202 6.07 8.80 10.32
N CYS A 203 5.91 9.49 9.19
CA CYS A 203 4.77 9.34 8.30
C CYS A 203 5.25 8.85 6.94
N LEU A 204 4.36 8.18 6.21
CA LEU A 204 4.60 7.74 4.84
C LEU A 204 3.69 8.53 3.92
N GLY A 205 4.29 9.36 3.06
CA GLY A 205 3.60 10.16 2.05
C GLY A 205 3.62 9.50 0.68
N ILE A 206 2.63 9.76 -0.16
CA ILE A 206 2.63 9.37 -1.58
C ILE A 206 1.99 10.50 -2.39
N THR A 207 2.60 10.84 -3.52
CA THR A 207 2.06 11.82 -4.47
C THR A 207 1.15 11.16 -5.52
N GLY A 208 1.33 9.86 -5.75
CA GLY A 208 0.44 9.08 -6.62
C GLY A 208 0.54 9.44 -8.10
N GLY A 209 1.63 10.10 -8.52
CA GLY A 209 1.77 10.65 -9.89
C GLY A 209 1.04 11.97 -10.11
N PHE A 210 0.48 12.59 -9.06
CA PHE A 210 -0.17 13.90 -9.17
C PHE A 210 0.72 15.01 -8.62
N GLU A 211 0.96 16.03 -9.44
CA GLU A 211 1.62 17.25 -9.01
C GLU A 211 0.74 17.98 -7.97
N ASN A 212 1.32 18.34 -6.82
CA ASN A 212 0.73 19.16 -5.74
C ASN A 212 -0.24 18.51 -4.74
N LYS A 213 -0.39 17.17 -4.72
CA LYS A 213 -1.16 16.50 -3.67
C LYS A 213 -0.32 15.42 -2.98
N MET A 214 -0.22 15.48 -1.66
CA MET A 214 0.42 14.46 -0.84
C MET A 214 -0.66 13.73 -0.04
N LEU A 215 -0.64 12.41 -0.08
CA LEU A 215 -1.50 11.57 0.74
C LEU A 215 -0.64 10.82 1.74
N TYR A 216 -1.17 10.62 2.94
CA TYR A 216 -0.48 9.99 4.04
C TYR A 216 -1.10 8.63 4.33
N LEU A 217 -0.23 7.65 4.57
CA LEU A 217 -0.62 6.33 5.03
C LEU A 217 -1.25 6.44 6.42
N SER A 218 -2.55 6.14 6.50
CA SER A 218 -3.34 6.30 7.71
C SER A 218 -4.08 5.01 8.06
N SER A 219 -4.35 4.83 9.35
CA SER A 219 -5.20 3.76 9.85
C SER A 219 -5.91 4.17 11.14
N ASP A 220 -7.06 3.56 11.43
CA ASP A 220 -7.84 3.84 12.63
C ASP A 220 -8.44 2.52 13.16
N HIS A 221 -8.85 2.48 14.42
CA HIS A 221 -9.47 1.31 15.02
C HIS A 221 -10.60 0.76 14.15
N ARG A 222 -10.60 -0.57 13.98
CA ARG A 222 -11.61 -1.26 13.19
C ARG A 222 -13.01 -0.99 13.76
N THR A 223 -13.93 -0.61 12.90
CA THR A 223 -15.38 -0.53 13.20
C THR A 223 -16.16 -1.39 12.22
N LEU A 224 -17.48 -1.56 12.44
CA LEU A 224 -18.33 -2.29 11.49
C LEU A 224 -18.39 -1.65 10.10
N LEU A 225 -18.17 -0.33 10.02
CA LEU A 225 -18.19 0.43 8.76
C LEU A 225 -16.78 0.65 8.17
N LYS A 226 -15.74 0.53 8.99
CA LYS A 226 -14.33 0.76 8.62
C LYS A 226 -13.52 -0.50 8.88
N SER A 227 -13.36 -1.31 7.84
CA SER A 227 -12.62 -2.57 7.90
C SER A 227 -12.12 -2.98 6.52
N ALA A 228 -11.04 -3.74 6.48
CA ALA A 228 -10.48 -4.31 5.26
C ALA A 228 -11.54 -5.16 4.52
N LYS A 229 -11.55 -5.09 3.18
CA LYS A 229 -12.63 -5.59 2.31
C LYS A 229 -12.82 -7.12 2.36
N LYS A 230 -11.76 -7.88 2.62
CA LYS A 230 -11.74 -9.36 2.62
C LYS A 230 -11.55 -9.93 4.01
N SER A 231 -10.50 -9.50 4.72
CA SER A 231 -10.16 -10.00 6.05
C SER A 231 -11.03 -9.43 7.16
N TRP A 232 -11.75 -8.32 6.90
CA TRP A 232 -12.47 -7.57 7.93
C TRP A 232 -11.56 -7.13 9.09
N LEU A 233 -10.27 -6.92 8.83
CA LEU A 233 -9.31 -6.39 9.79
C LEU A 233 -9.29 -4.85 9.78
N GLN A 234 -8.38 -4.25 10.55
CA GLN A 234 -8.17 -2.81 10.53
C GLN A 234 -7.72 -2.36 9.14
N GLU A 235 -8.50 -1.49 8.50
CA GLU A 235 -8.16 -1.01 7.16
C GLU A 235 -6.98 -0.03 7.22
N VAL A 236 -6.19 -0.01 6.15
CA VAL A 236 -5.15 0.98 5.92
C VAL A 236 -5.53 1.73 4.66
N HIS A 237 -5.43 3.05 4.69
CA HIS A 237 -5.90 3.92 3.63
C HIS A 237 -5.01 5.15 3.49
N LEU A 238 -5.23 5.93 2.43
CA LEU A 238 -4.50 7.15 2.12
C LEU A 238 -5.43 8.37 2.23
N THR A 239 -5.00 9.38 2.99
CA THR A 239 -5.74 10.64 3.21
C THR A 239 -4.83 11.84 3.01
N ASP A 240 -5.36 13.00 2.62
CA ASP A 240 -4.59 14.25 2.52
C ASP A 240 -4.37 14.94 3.89
N GLU A 241 -4.99 14.42 4.95
CA GLU A 241 -4.81 14.90 6.31
C GLU A 241 -3.59 14.26 6.99
N LEU A 242 -2.62 15.10 7.38
CA LEU A 242 -1.51 14.69 8.24
C LEU A 242 -1.96 14.71 9.71
N SER A 243 -2.44 13.56 10.21
CA SER A 243 -2.95 13.43 11.59
C SER A 243 -2.14 12.43 12.43
N HIS A 244 -2.54 12.23 13.68
CA HIS A 244 -1.96 11.19 14.54
C HIS A 244 -2.25 9.76 14.04
N LEU A 245 -3.29 9.59 13.22
CA LEU A 245 -3.64 8.33 12.53
C LEU A 245 -2.68 8.02 11.37
N ALA A 246 -1.85 8.98 10.96
CA ALA A 246 -0.86 8.80 9.91
C ALA A 246 0.55 8.45 10.46
N ARG A 247 0.68 8.27 11.78
CA ARG A 247 1.97 8.03 12.44
C ARG A 247 2.27 6.54 12.52
N TRP A 248 3.47 6.21 12.08
CA TRP A 248 4.02 4.87 12.10
C TRP A 248 5.39 4.90 12.78
N GLN A 249 5.80 3.74 13.28
CA GLN A 249 7.07 3.55 13.95
C GLN A 249 7.78 2.34 13.34
N ALA A 250 9.06 2.52 13.03
CA ALA A 250 9.90 1.43 12.56
C ALA A 250 10.40 0.68 13.78
N THR A 251 10.20 -0.63 13.80
CA THR A 251 10.62 -1.50 14.90
C THR A 251 11.54 -2.57 14.38
N PHE A 252 12.56 -2.89 15.17
CA PHE A 252 13.50 -3.95 14.84
C PHE A 252 12.80 -5.31 14.79
N LEU A 253 13.23 -6.16 13.85
CA LEU A 253 12.57 -7.42 13.52
C LEU A 253 12.48 -8.36 14.73
N ASP A 254 13.63 -8.68 15.34
CA ASP A 254 13.71 -9.63 16.45
C ASP A 254 13.17 -9.01 17.75
N PRO A 255 12.10 -9.56 18.36
CA PRO A 255 11.56 -9.08 19.62
C PRO A 255 12.58 -8.98 20.76
N GLN A 256 13.59 -9.87 20.80
CA GLN A 256 14.57 -9.90 21.88
C GLN A 256 15.63 -8.81 21.78
N LEU A 257 15.82 -8.23 20.58
CA LEU A 257 16.85 -7.22 20.31
C LEU A 257 16.29 -5.80 20.18
N ARG A 258 15.00 -5.60 20.42
CA ARG A 258 14.33 -4.30 20.20
C ARG A 258 14.85 -3.21 21.11
N LEU A 259 15.13 -3.56 22.38
CA LEU A 259 15.57 -2.59 23.37
C LEU A 259 16.99 -2.09 23.06
N GLU A 260 17.87 -2.98 22.59
CA GLU A 260 19.24 -2.67 22.20
C GLU A 260 19.30 -1.86 20.91
N HIS A 261 18.35 -2.08 20.00
CA HIS A 261 18.28 -1.39 18.71
C HIS A 261 17.48 -0.08 18.73
N GLU A 262 16.81 0.24 19.84
CA GLU A 262 16.05 1.49 19.98
C GLU A 262 16.96 2.72 19.80
N GLY A 263 16.55 3.67 18.96
CA GLY A 263 17.33 4.86 18.64
C GLY A 263 18.49 4.64 17.65
N LEU A 264 18.78 3.40 17.24
CA LEU A 264 19.74 3.13 16.17
C LEU A 264 19.15 3.49 14.79
N PRO A 265 19.99 3.87 13.81
CA PRO A 265 19.58 4.08 12.43
C PRO A 265 18.83 2.90 11.82
N VAL A 266 17.75 3.19 11.07
CA VAL A 266 17.06 2.19 10.26
C VAL A 266 17.86 1.91 8.99
N GLN A 267 18.26 0.65 8.81
CA GLN A 267 19.01 0.22 7.64
C GLN A 267 18.10 0.16 6.40
N ALA A 268 18.59 0.68 5.27
CA ALA A 268 17.90 0.57 4.00
C ALA A 268 17.92 -0.87 3.50
N ASN A 269 16.85 -1.30 2.82
CA ASN A 269 16.72 -2.62 2.20
C ASN A 269 16.74 -3.83 3.16
N GLU A 270 16.75 -3.58 4.47
CA GLU A 270 16.67 -4.60 5.51
C GLU A 270 15.24 -4.78 6.03
N LYS A 271 14.98 -5.97 6.59
CA LYS A 271 13.65 -6.32 7.11
C LYS A 271 13.37 -5.58 8.42
N ILE A 272 12.24 -4.89 8.46
CA ILE A 272 11.72 -4.19 9.62
C ILE A 272 10.24 -4.53 9.84
N LEU A 273 9.74 -4.15 11.00
CA LEU A 273 8.31 -4.06 11.28
C LEU A 273 7.89 -2.59 11.23
N ILE A 274 6.67 -2.33 10.76
CA ILE A 274 6.10 -0.98 10.70
C ILE A 274 4.81 -0.99 11.52
N TYR A 275 4.86 -0.39 12.70
CA TYR A 275 3.75 -0.36 13.64
C TYR A 275 2.99 0.96 13.54
N HIS A 276 1.66 0.88 13.52
CA HIS A 276 0.82 2.05 13.63
C HIS A 276 0.84 2.57 15.07
N CYS A 277 1.29 3.81 15.29
CA CYS A 277 1.54 4.33 16.63
C CYS A 277 0.26 4.36 17.48
N HIS A 278 -0.89 4.69 16.89
CA HIS A 278 -2.14 4.86 17.64
C HIS A 278 -2.77 3.53 18.06
N THR A 279 -2.78 2.52 17.19
CA THR A 279 -3.46 1.23 17.47
C THR A 279 -2.51 0.10 17.85
N ASN A 280 -1.20 0.33 17.78
CA ASN A 280 -0.15 -0.65 18.01
C ASN A 280 -0.35 -1.94 17.17
N GLN A 281 -0.84 -1.78 15.94
CA GLN A 281 -0.97 -2.87 14.97
C GLN A 281 0.11 -2.74 13.90
N ALA A 282 0.75 -3.86 13.56
CA ALA A 282 1.74 -3.90 12.50
C ALA A 282 1.07 -3.90 11.11
N LEU A 283 1.68 -3.21 10.15
CA LEU A 283 1.29 -3.29 8.75
C LEU A 283 1.47 -4.73 8.24
N ALA A 284 0.49 -5.26 7.50
CA ALA A 284 0.48 -6.66 7.08
C ALA A 284 -0.03 -6.85 5.65
N VAL A 285 0.53 -7.84 4.94
CA VAL A 285 0.02 -8.31 3.65
C VAL A 285 -0.63 -9.69 3.79
N HIS A 286 -1.84 -9.83 3.26
CA HIS A 286 -2.58 -11.09 3.20
C HIS A 286 -2.52 -11.67 1.80
N ARG A 287 -1.45 -12.42 1.51
CA ARG A 287 -1.12 -12.99 0.18
C ARG A 287 -2.17 -13.96 -0.38
N GLN A 288 -3.08 -14.45 0.46
CA GLN A 288 -4.18 -15.36 0.11
C GLN A 288 -5.50 -14.61 -0.18
N LEU A 289 -5.59 -13.36 0.26
CA LEU A 289 -6.80 -12.54 0.16
C LEU A 289 -6.67 -11.57 -1.02
N PHE A 290 -7.17 -12.01 -2.17
CA PHE A 290 -7.05 -11.22 -3.39
C PHE A 290 -8.11 -10.12 -3.48
N LEU A 291 -7.64 -8.93 -3.82
CA LEU A 291 -8.41 -7.81 -4.32
C LEU A 291 -8.40 -7.86 -5.85
N ARG A 292 -9.57 -7.68 -6.46
CA ARG A 292 -9.66 -7.31 -7.87
C ARG A 292 -9.64 -5.80 -7.89
N THR A 293 -8.53 -5.25 -8.34
CA THR A 293 -8.35 -3.82 -8.48
C THR A 293 -8.26 -3.49 -9.96
N TYR A 294 -8.26 -2.19 -10.23
CA TYR A 294 -8.06 -1.66 -11.56
C TYR A 294 -6.79 -2.18 -12.26
N PHE A 295 -5.74 -2.47 -11.49
CA PHE A 295 -4.45 -2.94 -12.00
C PHE A 295 -4.32 -4.46 -12.01
N GLY A 296 -5.41 -5.18 -11.69
CA GLY A 296 -5.49 -6.64 -11.77
C GLY A 296 -5.62 -7.31 -10.41
N LYS A 297 -4.92 -8.42 -10.24
CA LYS A 297 -5.01 -9.29 -9.06
C LYS A 297 -3.93 -8.89 -8.05
N GLU A 298 -4.35 -8.30 -6.95
CA GLU A 298 -3.46 -7.81 -5.90
C GLU A 298 -3.83 -8.42 -4.55
N ALA A 299 -2.93 -8.39 -3.58
CA ALA A 299 -3.20 -8.87 -2.23
C ALA A 299 -3.73 -7.74 -1.33
N GLU A 300 -4.57 -8.10 -0.37
CA GLU A 300 -5.08 -7.17 0.63
C GLU A 300 -3.99 -6.76 1.62
N VAL A 301 -3.97 -5.47 1.97
CA VAL A 301 -3.15 -4.89 3.03
C VAL A 301 -4.05 -4.45 4.18
N ALA A 302 -3.62 -4.74 5.41
CA ALA A 302 -4.34 -4.36 6.63
C ALA A 302 -3.36 -4.07 7.77
N ALA A 303 -3.81 -3.38 8.81
CA ALA A 303 -3.04 -3.23 10.05
C ALA A 303 -3.44 -4.36 11.01
N HIS A 304 -2.58 -5.35 11.16
CA HIS A 304 -2.78 -6.46 12.09
C HIS A 304 -1.47 -7.17 12.43
N THR A 305 -1.20 -7.36 13.71
CA THR A 305 0.00 -8.07 14.18
C THR A 305 -0.25 -9.58 14.21
N HIS A 306 0.31 -10.31 13.24
CA HIS A 306 0.26 -11.78 13.22
C HIS A 306 1.44 -12.34 14.01
N LEU A 307 1.17 -13.10 15.07
CA LEU A 307 2.20 -13.70 15.91
C LEU A 307 2.29 -15.22 15.71
N ASP A 308 3.49 -15.76 15.82
CA ASP A 308 3.75 -17.19 15.89
C ASP A 308 3.59 -17.75 17.32
N SER A 309 3.89 -19.03 17.51
CA SER A 309 3.83 -19.71 18.81
C SER A 309 4.80 -19.13 19.84
N HIS A 310 5.85 -18.44 19.41
CA HIS A 310 6.88 -17.81 20.23
C HIS A 310 6.61 -16.31 20.45
N ARG A 311 5.43 -15.81 20.04
CA ARG A 311 5.05 -14.39 20.09
C ARG A 311 5.96 -13.48 19.24
N ALA A 312 6.62 -14.03 18.23
CA ALA A 312 7.32 -13.26 17.21
C ALA A 312 6.37 -13.00 16.03
N GLU A 313 6.51 -11.84 15.42
CA GLU A 313 5.73 -11.42 14.27
C GLU A 313 6.02 -12.33 13.07
N LYS A 314 4.98 -12.69 12.32
CA LYS A 314 5.08 -13.55 11.14
C LYS A 314 5.57 -12.78 9.91
N PRO A 315 6.06 -13.47 8.86
CA PRO A 315 6.49 -12.84 7.62
C PRO A 315 5.47 -11.94 6.91
N LYS A 316 4.17 -12.12 7.19
CA LYS A 316 3.10 -11.22 6.72
C LYS A 316 3.30 -9.77 7.19
N ASN A 317 4.00 -9.56 8.31
CA ASN A 317 4.28 -8.26 8.91
C ASN A 317 5.65 -7.69 8.54
N TYR A 318 6.49 -8.43 7.80
CA TYR A 318 7.84 -7.96 7.49
C TYR A 318 7.79 -7.02 6.29
N TRP A 319 8.48 -5.90 6.40
CA TRP A 319 8.60 -4.92 5.33
C TRP A 319 10.05 -4.53 5.13
N MET A 320 10.39 -4.07 3.94
CA MET A 320 11.68 -3.45 3.62
C MET A 320 11.40 -2.08 3.02
N LEU A 321 12.16 -1.08 3.44
CA LEU A 321 12.20 0.23 2.81
C LEU A 321 13.28 0.18 1.73
N VAL A 322 12.84 0.03 0.48
CA VAL A 322 13.71 -0.23 -0.67
C VAL A 322 14.10 1.08 -1.32
N THR A 323 15.39 1.27 -1.51
CA THR A 323 16.01 2.45 -2.14
C THR A 323 16.45 2.17 -3.58
N GLY A 324 16.74 3.25 -4.31
CA GLY A 324 17.27 3.19 -5.67
C GLY A 324 18.66 2.56 -5.71
N ASN A 325 18.98 1.89 -6.81
CA ASN A 325 20.31 1.31 -7.02
C ASN A 325 21.30 2.43 -7.46
N PRO A 326 22.45 2.61 -6.79
CA PRO A 326 23.45 3.61 -7.15
C PRO A 326 24.06 3.38 -8.54
N THR A 327 24.07 2.14 -9.04
CA THR A 327 24.68 1.77 -10.32
C THR A 327 23.73 1.87 -11.51
N ASP A 328 22.42 1.79 -11.25
CA ASP A 328 21.37 1.86 -12.26
C ASP A 328 20.16 2.58 -11.66
N ALA A 329 19.98 3.84 -12.07
CA ALA A 329 18.92 4.71 -11.56
C ALA A 329 17.50 4.21 -11.88
N SER A 330 17.35 3.29 -12.85
CA SER A 330 16.07 2.67 -13.20
C SER A 330 15.78 1.39 -12.41
N SER A 331 16.77 0.89 -11.67
CA SER A 331 16.71 -0.34 -10.90
C SER A 331 16.67 -0.07 -9.40
N THR A 332 16.16 -1.05 -8.65
CA THR A 332 16.05 -0.98 -7.20
C THR A 332 17.08 -1.90 -6.55
N MET A 333 17.43 -1.64 -5.29
CA MET A 333 18.33 -2.50 -4.53
C MET A 333 17.78 -3.93 -4.33
N LEU A 334 16.48 -4.18 -4.58
CA LEU A 334 15.91 -5.54 -4.64
C LEU A 334 16.50 -6.39 -5.77
N GLY A 335 16.76 -5.77 -6.94
CA GLY A 335 17.26 -6.48 -8.12
C GLY A 335 18.63 -7.11 -7.89
N LEU A 336 19.51 -6.41 -7.17
CA LEU A 336 20.85 -6.91 -6.80
C LEU A 336 20.80 -8.12 -5.87
N ARG A 337 19.85 -8.11 -4.92
CA ARG A 337 19.67 -9.24 -3.98
C ARG A 337 19.24 -10.50 -4.71
N ARG A 338 18.36 -10.37 -5.71
CA ARG A 338 17.92 -11.49 -6.52
C ARG A 338 19.06 -12.10 -7.34
N GLN A 339 19.91 -11.28 -7.96
CA GLN A 339 21.09 -11.75 -8.69
C GLN A 339 22.07 -12.50 -7.78
N SER A 340 22.36 -11.96 -6.59
CA SER A 340 23.21 -12.62 -5.58
C SER A 340 22.64 -13.97 -5.11
N ALA A 341 21.32 -14.07 -4.94
CA ALA A 341 20.67 -15.32 -4.54
C ALA A 341 20.64 -16.37 -5.68
N GLU A 342 20.43 -15.94 -6.93
CA GLU A 342 20.47 -16.80 -8.11
C GLU A 342 21.89 -17.33 -8.37
N ASP A 343 22.92 -16.50 -8.22
CA ASP A 343 24.34 -16.90 -8.38
C ASP A 343 24.80 -17.83 -7.24
N ALA A 344 24.37 -17.61 -6.00
CA ALA A 344 24.69 -18.49 -4.88
C ALA A 344 24.03 -19.87 -5.01
N GLY A 345 22.86 -19.95 -5.66
CA GLY A 345 22.18 -21.21 -5.95
C GLY A 345 22.81 -22.04 -7.08
N ALA A 346 23.71 -21.44 -7.88
CA ALA A 346 24.38 -22.10 -9.00
C ALA A 346 25.70 -22.81 -8.62
N VAL A 347 26.15 -22.70 -7.36
CA VAL A 347 27.33 -23.42 -6.87
C VAL A 347 26.91 -24.80 -6.37
N GLU A 348 26.88 -25.79 -7.27
CA GLU A 348 26.73 -27.20 -6.91
C GLU A 348 27.81 -27.63 -5.89
N PRO A 349 27.46 -28.34 -4.80
CA PRO A 349 28.45 -28.83 -3.86
C PRO A 349 29.32 -29.88 -4.54
N ALA A 350 30.62 -29.59 -4.66
CA ALA A 350 31.61 -30.53 -5.17
C ALA A 350 31.56 -31.83 -4.35
N VAL A 351 31.06 -32.89 -5.00
CA VAL A 351 31.05 -34.25 -4.44
C VAL A 351 32.49 -34.69 -4.23
N VAL A 352 32.96 -34.62 -2.98
CA VAL A 352 34.23 -35.21 -2.57
C VAL A 352 34.07 -36.73 -2.62
N ARG A 353 34.56 -37.35 -3.70
CA ARG A 353 34.73 -38.79 -3.78
C ARG A 353 35.94 -39.19 -2.94
N HIS A 354 35.70 -39.85 -1.81
CA HIS A 354 36.77 -40.53 -1.09
C HIS A 354 37.21 -41.78 -1.86
N PRO A 355 38.53 -41.99 -2.09
CA PRO A 355 39.02 -43.25 -2.62
C PRO A 355 38.98 -44.33 -1.54
N GLN A 356 38.51 -45.51 -1.91
CA GLN A 356 38.58 -46.74 -1.08
C GLN A 356 39.97 -47.34 -1.11
#